data_AF-A0A527ZHB8-F1
#
_entry.id   AF-A0A527ZHB8-F1
#
_cell.length_a   1.000
_cell.length_b   1.000
_cell.length_c   1.000
_cell.angle_alpha   90.00
_cell.angle_beta   90.00
_cell.angle_gamma   90.00
#
_symmetry.space_group_name_H-M   'P 1'
#
loop_
_entity.id
_entity.type
_entity.pdbx_description
1 polymer ?
#
loop_
_entity_poly.entity_id
_entity_poly.type
_entity_poly.pdbx_seq_one_letter_code
_entity_poly.pdbx_strand_id
1 'polypeptide(L)' 'AAGTLPAIYVTAVAHAPKGAWPYGLWGEYPTDTAELLRYAGAARTADGIADYMRADAMEPAQ' A
#
# COMPACT_ATOMS: atom_id res chain seq x y z
N ALA A 1 13.89 18.33 7.37
CA ALA A 1 13.35 17.53 8.49
C ALA A 1 14.47 16.69 9.07
N ALA A 2 14.70 16.76 10.39
CA ALA A 2 15.65 15.88 11.05
C ALA A 2 15.16 14.43 10.91
N GLY A 3 15.97 13.54 10.32
CA GLY A 3 15.60 12.13 10.08
C GLY A 3 15.20 11.75 8.64
N THR A 4 15.39 12.62 7.65
CA THR A 4 15.17 12.28 6.23
C THR A 4 16.41 11.65 5.60
N LEU A 5 16.23 10.76 4.61
CA LEU A 5 17.32 10.11 3.87
C LEU A 5 17.91 11.08 2.81
N PRO A 6 19.21 11.44 2.86
CA PRO A 6 19.84 12.27 1.84
C PRO A 6 19.84 11.63 0.44
N ALA A 7 19.74 12.45 -0.61
CA ALA A 7 19.68 11.98 -2.00
C ALA A 7 20.89 11.14 -2.44
N ILE A 8 22.07 11.38 -1.87
CA ILE A 8 23.29 10.60 -2.16
C ILE A 8 23.17 9.11 -1.82
N TYR A 9 22.19 8.72 -0.97
CA TYR A 9 21.91 7.32 -0.62
C TYR A 9 20.76 6.72 -1.42
N VAL A 10 20.21 7.43 -2.40
CA VAL A 10 19.00 7.04 -3.14
C VAL A 10 19.34 6.84 -4.62
N THR A 11 19.24 5.60 -5.10
CA THR A 11 19.50 5.25 -6.51
C THR A 11 18.31 5.53 -7.42
N ALA A 12 17.08 5.49 -6.91
CA ALA A 12 15.86 5.68 -7.69
C ALA A 12 14.74 6.33 -6.87
N VAL A 13 13.90 7.13 -7.53
CA VAL A 13 12.69 7.73 -6.98
C VAL A 13 11.55 7.53 -7.98
N ALA A 14 10.37 7.14 -7.50
CA ALA A 14 9.18 6.98 -8.32
C ALA A 14 8.03 7.82 -7.76
N HIS A 15 7.25 8.43 -8.66
CA HIS A 15 5.98 9.05 -8.28
C HIS A 15 4.90 7.97 -8.24
N ALA A 16 4.52 7.57 -7.03
CA ALA A 16 3.48 6.56 -6.77
C ALA A 16 2.41 7.18 -5.86
N PRO A 17 1.37 7.82 -6.44
CA PRO A 17 0.24 8.32 -5.67
C PRO A 17 -0.34 7.22 -4.79
N LYS A 18 -0.58 7.54 -3.52
CA LYS A 18 -1.04 6.57 -2.51
C LYS A 18 -0.14 5.33 -2.35
N GLY A 19 1.17 5.47 -2.58
CA GLY A 19 2.11 4.34 -2.51
C GLY A 19 2.27 3.65 -1.15
N ALA A 20 1.72 4.21 -0.05
CA ALA A 20 1.66 3.54 1.25
C ALA A 20 0.30 2.89 1.55
N TRP A 21 -0.73 3.11 0.73
CA TRP A 21 -2.01 2.40 0.85
C TRP A 21 -1.75 0.88 0.79
N PRO A 22 -2.44 0.05 1.62
CA PRO A 22 -3.60 0.38 2.46
C PRO A 22 -3.26 0.98 3.84
N TYR A 23 -1.98 1.17 4.17
CA TYR A 23 -1.61 1.89 5.39
C TYR A 23 -1.82 3.39 5.25
N GLY A 24 -2.00 4.06 6.38
CA GLY A 24 -2.05 5.50 6.43
C GLY A 24 -0.68 6.14 6.24
N LEU A 25 -0.66 7.30 5.58
CA LEU A 25 0.49 8.18 5.50
C LEU A 25 0.22 9.41 6.35
N TRP A 26 1.04 9.61 7.39
CA TRP A 26 0.86 10.69 8.35
C TRP A 26 0.78 12.06 7.65
N GLY A 27 -0.30 12.81 7.92
CA GLY A 27 -0.55 14.11 7.33
C GLY A 27 -1.18 14.11 5.93
N GLU A 28 -1.33 12.94 5.30
CA GLU A 28 -1.83 12.82 3.91
C GLU A 28 -3.13 12.02 3.82
N TYR A 29 -3.15 10.77 4.32
CA TYR A 29 -4.34 9.91 4.27
C TYR A 29 -4.38 8.88 5.42
N PRO A 30 -5.58 8.51 5.90
CA PRO A 30 -5.74 7.51 6.95
C PRO A 30 -5.49 6.08 6.45
N THR A 31 -5.40 5.14 7.38
CA THR A 31 -5.34 3.71 7.09
C THR A 31 -6.69 3.21 6.57
N ASP A 32 -6.68 2.44 5.47
CA ASP A 32 -7.83 1.69 4.99
C ASP A 32 -7.94 0.35 5.73
N THR A 33 -8.68 0.35 6.83
CA THR A 33 -8.84 -0.85 7.66
C THR A 33 -9.71 -1.91 6.97
N ALA A 34 -10.63 -1.50 6.08
CA ALA A 34 -11.49 -2.43 5.37
C ALA A 34 -10.66 -3.26 4.38
N GLU A 35 -9.76 -2.61 3.64
CA GLU A 35 -8.85 -3.31 2.73
C GLU A 35 -7.88 -4.23 3.49
N LEU A 36 -7.32 -3.78 4.62
CA LEU A 36 -6.47 -4.62 5.46
C LEU A 36 -7.19 -5.91 5.91
N LEU A 37 -8.46 -5.80 6.29
CA LEU A 37 -9.28 -6.96 6.66
C LEU A 37 -9.60 -7.85 5.45
N ARG A 38 -9.84 -7.27 4.28
CA ARG A 38 -10.05 -8.03 3.03
C ARG A 38 -8.82 -8.84 2.65
N TYR A 39 -7.64 -8.22 2.66
CA TYR A 39 -6.36 -8.89 2.47
C TYR A 39 -6.16 -10.00 3.50
N ALA A 40 -6.33 -9.71 4.79
CA ALA A 40 -6.15 -10.69 5.87
C ALA A 40 -7.13 -11.87 5.78
N GLY A 41 -8.34 -11.65 5.26
CA GLY A 41 -9.30 -12.72 4.96
C GLY A 41 -8.85 -13.59 3.79
N ALA A 42 -8.45 -12.97 2.69
CA ALA A 42 -8.00 -13.66 1.47
C ALA A 42 -6.71 -14.47 1.70
N ALA A 43 -5.77 -13.94 2.48
CA ALA A 43 -4.49 -14.56 2.78
C ALA A 43 -4.60 -15.89 3.56
N ARG A 44 -5.79 -16.26 4.05
CA ARG A 44 -5.98 -17.49 4.85
C ARG A 44 -5.88 -18.77 4.02
N THR A 45 -6.00 -18.69 2.70
CA THR A 45 -5.89 -19.84 1.79
C THR A 45 -5.05 -19.49 0.57
N ALA A 46 -4.45 -20.51 -0.05
CA ALA A 46 -3.65 -20.34 -1.26
C ALA A 46 -4.50 -19.78 -2.43
N ASP A 47 -5.71 -20.31 -2.61
CA ASP A 47 -6.63 -19.83 -3.65
C ASP A 47 -7.10 -18.40 -3.36
N GLY A 48 -7.38 -18.08 -2.09
CA GLY A 48 -7.84 -16.76 -1.68
C GLY A 48 -6.81 -15.67 -1.92
N ILE A 49 -5.53 -15.91 -1.58
CA ILE A 49 -4.47 -14.95 -1.87
C ILE A 49 -4.21 -14.83 -3.38
N ALA A 50 -4.32 -15.93 -4.13
CA ALA A 50 -4.19 -15.90 -5.59
C ALA A 50 -5.33 -15.09 -6.24
N ASP A 51 -6.56 -15.21 -5.74
CA ASP A 51 -7.71 -14.40 -6.16
C ASP A 51 -7.48 -12.92 -5.84
N TYR A 52 -7.02 -12.62 -4.63
CA TYR A 52 -6.72 -11.25 -4.19
C TYR A 52 -5.68 -10.58 -5.10
N MET A 53 -4.60 -11.29 -5.44
CA MET A 53 -3.51 -10.75 -6.29
C MET A 53 -3.91 -10.60 -7.76
N ARG A 54 -4.93 -11.34 -8.21
CA ARG A 54 -5.50 -11.21 -9.56
C ARG A 54 -6.49 -10.07 -9.67
N ALA A 55 -7.17 -9.72 -8.58
CA ALA A 55 -7.90 -8.47 -8.52
C ALA A 55 -6.87 -7.33 -8.62
N ASP A 56 -7.07 -6.39 -9.53
CA ASP A 56 -6.21 -5.22 -9.71
C ASP A 56 -6.28 -4.36 -8.43
N ALA A 57 -5.43 -4.69 -7.45
CA ALA A 57 -5.50 -4.19 -6.10
C ALA A 57 -4.78 -2.85 -6.01
N MET A 58 -5.41 -1.82 -6.56
CA MET A 58 -5.19 -0.44 -6.20
C MET A 58 -6.53 0.12 -5.72
N GLU A 59 -6.51 1.13 -4.84
CA GLU A 59 -7.76 1.82 -4.49
C GLU A 59 -8.52 2.21 -5.78
N PRO A 60 -9.82 1.90 -5.90
CA PRO A 60 -10.58 2.28 -7.08
C PRO A 60 -10.44 3.79 -7.29
N ALA A 61 -10.10 4.21 -8.51
CA ALA A 61 -10.02 5.62 -8.85
C ALA A 61 -11.33 6.30 -8.45
N GLN A 62 -11.25 7.27 -7.54
CA GLN A 62 -12.38 8.06 -7.09
C GLN A 62 -12.82 9.02 -8.19
#